data_AF-A0A2P4PE64-F1
#
_entry.id   AF-A0A2P4PE64-F1
#
_cell.length_a   1.000
_cell.length_b   1.000
_cell.length_c   1.000
_cell.angle_alpha   90.00
_cell.angle_beta   90.00
_cell.angle_gamma   90.00
#
_symmetry.space_group_name_H-M   'P 1'
#
loop_
_entity.id
_entity.type
_entity.pdbx_description
1 polymer ?
#
loop_
_entity_poly.entity_id
_entity_poly.type
_entity_poly.pdbx_seq_one_letter_code
_entity_poly.pdbx_strand_id
1 'polypeptide(L)'
;MLGENSTTAWRKKAPTDLSNTVNRDVLYACCRSLYNENLLNKTVEKGTQPKIDISNDEFVSRPQVVERIKEILQPHKNHSYYHLICGEHGTGKTTLARIASSEVGCGVIYVDIPADLSGLDKAFGKAINFASEKISITGQWLRKIKSDDTPKISECAKALKTFRHASEVYKAKHDKPMVIVYDNVSYLVHKNPKILDILQDDAKHSADDRKYIAVFVCSEGSVPQRMESRSAWSRAKTPVMEIGDLSKEESMEYLIKKRKIKEVDVKKLFDLVGGRIIELKTVADDFLKGQEFEVVKKQVLNKVEKTFRSAELLPNGLYYEVGKSIIGDLLNSNNKSNELSFLDFNKYFDKTEKLNEVLGSNIFSYHPEKNVVTFQSQSVKCYVHENADIFSVPGSHIKIIEVN
;
A
#
# COMPACT_ATOMS: atom_id res chain seq x y z
N MET A 1 -21.88 40.61 -82.94
CA MET A 1 -23.02 39.68 -82.90
C MET A 1 -22.48 38.30 -82.56
N LEU A 2 -22.98 37.72 -81.45
CA LEU A 2 -23.07 36.29 -81.09
C LEU A 2 -21.79 35.42 -81.29
N GLY A 3 -21.14 34.83 -80.29
CA GLY A 3 -21.42 34.68 -78.86
C GLY A 3 -20.38 33.75 -78.22
N GLU A 4 -20.33 33.82 -76.88
CA GLU A 4 -20.08 32.75 -75.90
C GLU A 4 -18.66 32.19 -75.56
N ASN A 5 -18.42 32.28 -74.23
CA ASN A 5 -17.86 31.29 -73.31
C ASN A 5 -16.39 31.41 -72.84
N SER A 6 -16.26 32.13 -71.73
CA SER A 6 -15.19 32.05 -70.73
C SER A 6 -15.05 30.65 -70.15
N THR A 7 -13.88 30.03 -70.31
CA THR A 7 -13.50 28.78 -69.63
C THR A 7 -12.59 29.10 -68.43
N THR A 8 -13.17 29.11 -67.23
CA THR A 8 -12.43 29.08 -65.97
C THR A 8 -11.96 27.66 -65.67
N ALA A 9 -10.65 27.47 -65.60
CA ALA A 9 -10.02 26.20 -65.26
C ALA A 9 -10.23 25.87 -63.77
N TRP A 10 -11.21 25.02 -63.48
CA TRP A 10 -11.35 24.36 -62.19
C TRP A 10 -10.23 23.31 -62.03
N ARG A 11 -9.23 23.59 -61.19
CA ARG A 11 -8.37 22.55 -60.61
C ARG A 11 -9.26 21.62 -59.79
N LYS A 12 -9.57 20.43 -60.32
CA LYS A 12 -10.05 19.29 -59.51
C LYS A 12 -9.00 19.00 -58.45
N LYS A 13 -9.22 19.48 -57.22
CA LYS A 13 -8.56 18.93 -56.03
C LYS A 13 -9.18 17.54 -55.85
N ALA A 14 -8.39 16.50 -56.08
CA ALA A 14 -8.76 15.15 -55.75
C ALA A 14 -9.24 15.11 -54.29
N PRO A 15 -10.33 14.38 -53.96
CA PRO A 15 -10.66 14.13 -52.57
C PRO A 15 -9.52 13.31 -51.97
N THR A 16 -8.68 13.93 -51.14
CA THR A 16 -7.74 13.23 -50.28
C THR A 16 -8.54 12.43 -49.27
N ASP A 17 -8.89 11.21 -49.69
CA ASP A 17 -8.73 9.97 -48.93
C ASP A 17 -8.82 10.08 -47.40
N LEU A 18 -9.99 10.52 -46.91
CA LEU A 18 -10.32 10.52 -45.49
C LEU A 18 -10.68 9.10 -45.00
N SER A 19 -11.01 8.17 -45.92
CA SER A 19 -11.40 6.79 -45.62
C SER A 19 -10.20 5.86 -45.39
N ASN A 20 -9.10 6.02 -46.12
CA ASN A 20 -7.93 5.14 -45.95
C ASN A 20 -7.09 5.47 -44.71
N THR A 21 -7.13 6.71 -44.21
CA THR A 21 -6.48 7.10 -42.95
C THR A 21 -7.20 6.54 -41.73
N VAL A 22 -8.54 6.64 -41.68
CA VAL A 22 -9.34 6.06 -40.58
C VAL A 22 -9.19 4.53 -40.53
N ASN A 23 -9.15 3.86 -41.68
CA ASN A 23 -8.97 2.40 -41.73
C ASN A 23 -7.56 1.96 -41.29
N ARG A 24 -6.52 2.73 -41.64
CA ARG A 24 -5.15 2.47 -41.15
C ARG A 24 -5.00 2.71 -39.66
N ASP A 25 -5.63 3.76 -39.11
CA ASP A 25 -5.59 4.05 -37.68
C ASP A 25 -6.33 2.98 -36.86
N VAL A 26 -7.48 2.50 -37.35
CA VAL A 26 -8.22 1.39 -36.74
C VAL A 26 -7.44 0.07 -36.82
N LEU A 27 -6.86 -0.25 -37.97
CA LEU A 27 -6.04 -1.45 -38.13
C LEU A 27 -4.79 -1.39 -37.23
N TYR A 28 -4.15 -0.23 -37.13
CA TYR A 28 -3.01 -0.01 -36.26
C TYR A 28 -3.37 -0.14 -34.77
N ALA A 29 -4.50 0.43 -34.36
CA ALA A 29 -5.03 0.27 -33.00
C ALA A 29 -5.33 -1.20 -32.69
N CYS A 30 -5.91 -1.95 -33.64
CA CYS A 30 -6.21 -3.38 -33.51
C CYS A 30 -4.92 -4.22 -33.39
N CYS A 31 -3.97 -4.05 -34.30
CA CYS A 31 -2.68 -4.74 -34.25
C CYS A 31 -1.91 -4.45 -32.95
N ARG A 32 -1.95 -3.20 -32.45
CA ARG A 32 -1.34 -2.84 -31.17
C ARG A 32 -2.06 -3.47 -29.97
N SER A 33 -3.39 -3.52 -29.99
CA SER A 33 -4.17 -4.19 -28.94
C SER A 33 -3.77 -5.66 -28.84
N LEU A 34 -3.72 -6.36 -29.98
CA LEU A 34 -3.28 -7.76 -30.06
C LEU A 34 -1.82 -7.94 -29.63
N TYR A 35 -0.93 -7.00 -29.97
CA TYR A 35 0.46 -7.03 -29.53
C TYR A 35 0.59 -6.89 -28.00
N ASN A 36 -0.10 -5.91 -27.41
CA ASN A 36 -0.10 -5.69 -25.97
C ASN A 36 -0.70 -6.86 -25.21
N GLU A 37 -1.76 -7.46 -25.74
CA GLU A 37 -2.36 -8.67 -25.18
C GLU A 37 -1.38 -9.85 -25.20
N ASN A 38 -0.68 -10.08 -26.32
CA ASN A 38 0.36 -11.09 -26.41
C ASN A 38 1.51 -10.84 -25.42
N LEU A 39 1.90 -9.57 -25.22
CA LEU A 39 2.97 -9.20 -24.30
C LEU A 39 2.55 -9.39 -22.84
N LEU A 40 1.30 -9.05 -22.51
CA LEU A 40 0.71 -9.33 -21.22
C LEU A 40 0.63 -10.83 -20.97
N ASN A 41 0.09 -11.62 -21.90
CA ASN A 41 0.04 -13.08 -21.76
C ASN A 41 1.43 -13.67 -21.48
N LYS A 42 2.47 -13.25 -22.21
CA LYS A 42 3.86 -13.65 -21.93
C LYS A 42 4.35 -13.22 -20.54
N THR A 43 3.92 -12.05 -20.08
CA THR A 43 4.30 -11.51 -18.76
C THR A 43 3.59 -12.28 -17.65
N VAL A 44 2.31 -12.60 -17.79
CA VAL A 44 1.56 -13.43 -16.84
C VAL A 44 2.16 -14.82 -16.71
N GLU A 45 2.55 -15.46 -17.82
CA GLU A 45 3.18 -16.79 -17.81
C GLU A 45 4.47 -16.83 -16.98
N LYS A 46 5.26 -15.76 -17.02
CA LYS A 46 6.51 -15.65 -16.24
C LYS A 46 6.31 -15.09 -14.83
N GLY A 47 5.27 -14.28 -14.66
CA GLY A 47 5.13 -13.35 -13.54
C GLY A 47 6.03 -12.13 -13.65
N THR A 48 5.75 -11.15 -12.80
CA THR A 48 6.52 -9.90 -12.71
C THR A 48 7.86 -10.03 -11.95
N GLN A 49 8.00 -11.03 -11.07
CA GLN A 49 9.22 -11.34 -10.30
C GLN A 49 9.92 -10.09 -9.75
N PRO A 50 9.26 -9.35 -8.83
CA PRO A 50 9.78 -8.08 -8.34
C PRO A 50 11.13 -8.24 -7.63
N LYS A 51 12.08 -7.36 -7.96
CA LYS A 51 13.42 -7.41 -7.37
C LYS A 51 13.40 -7.09 -5.88
N ILE A 52 14.25 -7.78 -5.13
CA ILE A 52 14.54 -7.53 -3.72
C ILE A 52 15.98 -7.06 -3.65
N ASP A 53 16.17 -5.84 -3.13
CA ASP A 53 17.48 -5.22 -2.96
C ASP A 53 17.69 -4.96 -1.47
N ILE A 54 18.00 -6.03 -0.73
CA ILE A 54 18.22 -6.01 0.72
C ILE A 54 19.44 -6.88 1.00
N SER A 55 20.36 -6.36 1.80
CA SER A 55 21.56 -7.10 2.19
C SER A 55 21.23 -8.21 3.20
N ASN A 56 22.02 -9.28 3.20
CA ASN A 56 21.80 -10.46 4.05
C ASN A 56 21.91 -10.19 5.56
N ASP A 57 22.60 -9.12 5.93
CA ASP A 57 22.75 -8.62 7.31
C ASP A 57 21.57 -7.74 7.77
N GLU A 58 20.79 -7.19 6.83
CA GLU A 58 19.57 -6.42 7.13
C GLU A 58 18.30 -7.28 7.03
N PHE A 59 18.34 -8.38 6.27
CA PHE A 59 17.18 -9.25 6.08
C PHE A 59 16.94 -10.19 7.26
N VAL A 60 15.70 -10.19 7.76
CA VAL A 60 15.16 -11.16 8.73
C VAL A 60 14.21 -12.10 8.01
N SER A 61 14.54 -13.40 8.04
CA SER A 61 13.73 -14.43 7.39
C SER A 61 12.46 -14.71 8.20
N ARG A 62 11.30 -14.72 7.52
CA ARG A 62 9.98 -15.06 8.11
C ARG A 62 9.28 -16.12 7.23
N PRO A 63 9.81 -17.36 7.17
CA PRO A 63 9.38 -18.36 6.19
C PRO A 63 7.90 -18.71 6.32
N GLN A 64 7.37 -18.80 7.54
CA GLN A 64 5.95 -19.08 7.76
C GLN A 64 5.04 -18.00 7.19
N VAL A 65 5.44 -16.72 7.28
CA VAL A 65 4.68 -15.61 6.70
C VAL A 65 4.77 -15.65 5.18
N VAL A 66 5.96 -15.93 4.62
CA VAL A 66 6.15 -16.10 3.17
C VAL A 66 5.28 -17.22 2.62
N GLU A 67 5.23 -18.38 3.28
CA GLU A 67 4.37 -19.50 2.85
C GLU A 67 2.88 -19.12 2.88
N ARG A 68 2.41 -18.42 3.92
CA ARG A 68 1.03 -17.90 3.94
C ARG A 68 0.74 -16.94 2.77
N ILE A 69 1.68 -16.08 2.39
CA ILE A 69 1.52 -15.22 1.21
C ILE A 69 1.50 -16.08 -0.06
N LYS A 70 2.38 -17.08 -0.19
CA LYS A 70 2.43 -17.98 -1.35
C LYS A 70 1.10 -18.72 -1.55
N GLU A 71 0.47 -19.19 -0.48
CA GLU A 71 -0.87 -19.77 -0.52
C GLU A 71 -1.92 -18.79 -1.08
N ILE A 72 -1.86 -17.52 -0.71
CA ILE A 72 -2.73 -16.46 -1.26
C ILE A 72 -2.46 -16.25 -2.76
N LEU A 73 -1.18 -16.25 -3.16
CA LEU A 73 -0.75 -16.03 -4.54
C LEU A 73 -0.96 -17.26 -5.45
N GLN A 74 -1.37 -18.40 -4.90
CA GLN A 74 -1.63 -19.64 -5.62
C GLN A 74 -3.09 -20.09 -5.45
N PRO A 75 -4.06 -19.32 -5.99
CA PRO A 75 -5.47 -19.63 -5.83
C PRO A 75 -5.86 -20.95 -6.53
N HIS A 76 -6.79 -21.66 -5.91
CA HIS A 76 -7.47 -22.78 -6.55
C HIS A 76 -8.47 -22.30 -7.62
N LYS A 77 -8.91 -23.20 -8.51
CA LYS A 77 -9.80 -22.93 -9.65
C LYS A 77 -11.04 -22.07 -9.35
N ASN A 78 -11.65 -22.32 -8.18
CA ASN A 78 -12.94 -21.76 -7.79
C ASN A 78 -12.84 -20.59 -6.79
N HIS A 79 -11.64 -20.04 -6.60
CA HIS A 79 -11.39 -18.95 -5.67
C HIS A 79 -12.27 -17.73 -6.01
N SER A 80 -13.00 -17.20 -5.02
CA SER A 80 -14.08 -16.23 -5.23
C SER A 80 -14.09 -15.10 -4.19
N TYR A 81 -12.91 -14.69 -3.74
CA TYR A 81 -12.68 -13.57 -2.82
C TYR A 81 -11.33 -12.92 -3.13
N TYR A 82 -11.17 -11.65 -2.77
CA TYR A 82 -9.89 -10.94 -2.81
C TYR A 82 -9.25 -10.93 -1.42
N HIS A 83 -7.96 -10.62 -1.34
CA HIS A 83 -7.22 -10.60 -0.07
C HIS A 83 -6.77 -9.19 0.29
N LEU A 84 -6.68 -8.97 1.59
CA LEU A 84 -6.03 -7.80 2.17
C LEU A 84 -4.92 -8.29 3.10
N ILE A 85 -3.72 -7.74 2.91
CA ILE A 85 -2.56 -7.95 3.76
C ILE A 85 -2.27 -6.61 4.46
N CYS A 86 -2.53 -6.58 5.75
CA CYS A 86 -2.36 -5.42 6.61
C CYS A 86 -1.13 -5.55 7.51
N GLY A 87 -0.79 -4.47 8.17
CA GLY A 87 0.25 -4.39 9.19
C GLY A 87 0.90 -3.03 9.13
N GLU A 88 1.52 -2.58 10.20
CA GLU A 88 2.00 -1.21 10.30
C GLU A 88 3.20 -0.94 9.38
N HIS A 89 3.42 0.33 9.04
CA HIS A 89 4.59 0.71 8.24
C HIS A 89 5.89 0.22 8.88
N GLY A 90 6.73 -0.46 8.10
CA GLY A 90 8.03 -0.94 8.56
C GLY A 90 8.06 -2.35 9.16
N THR A 91 7.00 -3.16 9.01
CA THR A 91 6.97 -4.58 9.43
C THR A 91 7.49 -5.58 8.39
N GLY A 92 7.89 -5.10 7.20
CA GLY A 92 8.48 -5.93 6.14
C GLY A 92 7.49 -6.50 5.10
N LYS A 93 6.21 -6.08 5.12
CA LYS A 93 5.15 -6.54 4.18
C LYS A 93 5.58 -6.56 2.71
N THR A 94 6.02 -5.42 2.18
CA THR A 94 6.49 -5.29 0.79
C THR A 94 7.60 -6.29 0.48
N THR A 95 8.60 -6.41 1.36
CA THR A 95 9.70 -7.36 1.19
C THR A 95 9.19 -8.80 1.11
N LEU A 96 8.35 -9.21 2.06
CA LEU A 96 7.81 -10.57 2.11
C LEU A 96 6.90 -10.87 0.92
N ALA A 97 6.07 -9.90 0.51
CA ALA A 97 5.22 -10.02 -0.67
C ALA A 97 6.02 -10.12 -1.97
N ARG A 98 7.15 -9.41 -2.09
CA ARG A 98 8.05 -9.51 -3.25
C ARG A 98 8.77 -10.85 -3.30
N ILE A 99 9.22 -11.37 -2.15
CA ILE A 99 9.81 -12.72 -2.03
C ILE A 99 8.79 -13.76 -2.49
N ALA A 100 7.61 -13.78 -1.88
CA ALA A 100 6.55 -14.72 -2.23
C ALA A 100 6.17 -14.63 -3.72
N SER A 101 6.01 -13.41 -4.26
CA SER A 101 5.68 -13.21 -5.68
C SER A 101 6.76 -13.71 -6.62
N SER A 102 8.03 -13.56 -6.24
CA SER A 102 9.16 -14.03 -7.03
C SER A 102 9.34 -15.55 -6.96
N GLU A 103 9.11 -16.15 -5.79
CA GLU A 103 9.16 -17.61 -5.60
C GLU A 103 8.00 -18.33 -6.28
N VAL A 104 6.79 -17.76 -6.26
CA VAL A 104 5.64 -18.30 -7.00
C VAL A 104 5.87 -18.14 -8.50
N GLY A 105 6.34 -16.97 -8.92
CA GLY A 105 6.63 -16.65 -10.31
C GLY A 105 5.35 -16.58 -11.15
N CYS A 106 4.93 -17.71 -11.74
CA CYS A 106 3.89 -17.74 -12.76
C CYS A 106 2.51 -17.30 -12.26
N GLY A 107 1.81 -16.53 -13.08
CA GLY A 107 0.46 -16.05 -12.78
C GLY A 107 0.37 -14.88 -11.82
N VAL A 108 1.50 -14.27 -11.40
CA VAL A 108 1.51 -13.15 -10.45
C VAL A 108 1.97 -11.84 -11.12
N ILE A 109 1.07 -10.86 -11.16
CA ILE A 109 1.37 -9.48 -11.56
C ILE A 109 1.46 -8.61 -10.31
N TYR A 110 2.61 -7.97 -10.12
CA TYR A 110 2.91 -7.14 -8.97
C TYR A 110 2.96 -5.67 -9.38
N VAL A 111 2.09 -4.86 -8.79
CA VAL A 111 1.98 -3.42 -9.03
C VAL A 111 2.38 -2.69 -7.74
N ASP A 112 3.48 -1.95 -7.80
CA ASP A 112 3.92 -1.07 -6.72
C ASP A 112 3.29 0.32 -6.93
N ILE A 113 2.33 0.69 -6.08
CA ILE A 113 1.63 1.96 -6.19
C ILE A 113 2.59 3.09 -5.79
N PRO A 114 2.86 4.07 -6.68
CA PRO A 114 3.81 5.12 -6.39
C PRO A 114 3.21 6.13 -5.39
N ALA A 115 4.09 6.71 -4.57
CA ALA A 115 3.71 7.81 -3.69
C ALA A 115 3.16 8.99 -4.49
N ASP A 116 3.78 9.35 -5.61
CA ASP A 116 3.24 10.32 -6.56
C ASP A 116 2.31 9.63 -7.57
N LEU A 117 1.00 9.91 -7.45
CA LEU A 117 -0.02 9.31 -8.30
C LEU A 117 0.08 9.72 -9.77
N SER A 118 0.84 10.76 -10.12
CA SER A 118 1.14 11.09 -11.52
C SER A 118 1.88 9.93 -12.24
N GLY A 119 2.58 9.09 -11.49
CA GLY A 119 3.28 7.90 -11.99
C GLY A 119 2.45 6.63 -12.02
N LEU A 120 1.17 6.66 -11.60
CA LEU A 120 0.35 5.46 -11.42
C LEU A 120 0.19 4.67 -12.72
N ASP A 121 -0.14 5.35 -13.81
CA ASP A 121 -0.32 4.72 -15.13
C ASP A 121 0.97 4.07 -15.63
N LYS A 122 2.13 4.70 -15.33
CA LYS A 122 3.45 4.15 -15.64
C LYS A 122 3.74 2.90 -14.80
N ALA A 123 3.38 2.90 -13.52
CA ALA A 123 3.56 1.75 -12.63
C ALA A 123 2.72 0.56 -13.10
N PHE A 124 1.43 0.79 -13.39
CA PHE A 124 0.55 -0.22 -13.97
C PHE A 124 1.07 -0.72 -15.31
N GLY A 125 1.35 0.17 -16.26
CA GLY A 125 1.85 -0.16 -17.59
C GLY A 125 3.14 -0.98 -17.57
N LYS A 126 4.05 -0.67 -16.63
CA LYS A 126 5.28 -1.45 -16.41
C LYS A 126 4.97 -2.85 -15.89
N ALA A 127 4.06 -3.00 -14.93
CA ALA A 127 3.70 -4.29 -14.34
C ALA A 127 3.04 -5.24 -15.36
N ILE A 128 2.15 -4.71 -16.20
CA ILE A 128 1.49 -5.47 -17.27
C ILE A 128 2.34 -5.55 -18.56
N ASN A 129 3.55 -4.97 -18.52
CA ASN A 129 4.49 -4.90 -19.63
C ASN A 129 3.84 -4.41 -20.93
N PHE A 130 2.97 -3.40 -20.86
CA PHE A 130 2.49 -2.79 -22.09
C PHE A 130 3.65 -2.09 -22.76
N ALA A 131 3.76 -2.22 -24.09
CA ALA A 131 4.59 -1.31 -24.84
C ALA A 131 4.00 0.07 -24.57
N SER A 132 4.66 0.84 -23.70
CA SER A 132 4.32 2.21 -23.36
C SER A 132 3.81 2.86 -24.63
N GLU A 133 2.65 3.50 -24.58
CA GLU A 133 2.18 4.30 -25.69
C GLU A 133 3.33 5.22 -26.14
N LYS A 134 4.11 4.80 -27.14
CA LYS A 134 4.81 5.66 -28.07
C LYS A 134 3.72 6.14 -29.03
N ILE A 135 2.79 6.89 -28.47
CA ILE A 135 2.44 8.19 -29.01
C ILE A 135 3.43 9.11 -28.30
N SER A 136 4.10 10.01 -28.99
CA SER A 136 4.82 11.07 -28.29
C SER A 136 3.81 11.85 -27.44
N ILE A 137 3.67 11.49 -26.16
CA ILE A 137 2.90 12.26 -25.19
C ILE A 137 3.52 13.67 -25.06
N THR A 138 4.82 13.82 -25.35
CA THR A 138 5.52 15.11 -25.37
C THR A 138 5.01 16.11 -26.42
N GLY A 139 4.23 15.70 -27.43
CA GLY A 139 3.67 16.62 -28.44
C GLY A 139 2.22 17.06 -28.19
N GLN A 140 1.41 16.25 -27.52
CA GLN A 140 0.01 16.58 -27.19
C GLN A 140 -0.18 17.11 -25.77
N TRP A 141 0.75 16.82 -24.85
CA TRP A 141 0.69 17.32 -23.47
C TRP A 141 0.91 18.84 -23.39
N LEU A 142 1.81 19.41 -24.22
CA LEU A 142 2.04 20.86 -24.29
C LEU A 142 0.87 21.67 -24.87
N ARG A 143 -0.15 21.04 -25.47
CA ARG A 143 -1.38 21.72 -25.92
C ARG A 143 -2.50 21.74 -24.88
N LYS A 144 -2.32 21.11 -23.72
CA LYS A 144 -3.32 21.05 -22.64
C LYS A 144 -2.89 21.65 -21.31
N ILE A 145 -1.72 22.31 -21.25
CA ILE A 145 -1.30 23.11 -20.09
C ILE A 145 -2.06 24.45 -20.04
N LYS A 146 -3.40 24.38 -20.10
CA LYS A 146 -4.31 25.51 -19.83
C LYS A 146 -5.58 25.09 -19.09
N SER A 147 -5.73 23.84 -18.69
CA SER A 147 -6.86 23.41 -17.86
C SER A 147 -6.43 22.40 -16.81
N ASP A 148 -6.89 22.61 -15.57
CA ASP A 148 -6.86 21.68 -14.44
C ASP A 148 -7.01 20.22 -14.87
N ASP A 149 -5.99 19.39 -14.69
CA ASP A 149 -6.06 17.97 -15.06
C ASP A 149 -5.85 17.09 -13.82
N THR A 150 -6.97 16.50 -13.39
CA THR A 150 -7.03 15.22 -12.66
C THR A 150 -6.63 14.08 -13.61
N PRO A 151 -5.98 13.00 -13.16
CA PRO A 151 -5.64 11.88 -14.02
C PRO A 151 -6.90 11.26 -14.66
N LYS A 152 -6.87 11.07 -15.98
CA LYS A 152 -7.96 10.49 -16.77
C LYS A 152 -8.23 9.03 -16.35
N ILE A 153 -9.28 8.84 -15.56
CA ILE A 153 -9.95 7.57 -15.19
C ILE A 153 -10.10 6.58 -16.37
N SER A 154 -10.07 7.06 -17.63
CA SER A 154 -10.21 6.24 -18.84
C SER A 154 -9.06 5.28 -19.16
N GLU A 155 -7.82 5.52 -18.70
CA GLU A 155 -6.67 4.67 -19.06
C GLU A 155 -6.53 3.46 -18.12
N CYS A 156 -6.64 3.67 -16.81
CA CYS A 156 -6.73 2.59 -15.82
C CYS A 156 -7.88 1.62 -16.14
N ALA A 157 -9.07 2.12 -16.52
CA ALA A 157 -10.19 1.29 -16.92
C ALA A 157 -9.89 0.42 -18.17
N LYS A 158 -9.12 0.93 -19.14
CA LYS A 158 -8.69 0.16 -20.32
C LYS A 158 -7.66 -0.91 -19.96
N ALA A 159 -6.71 -0.57 -19.08
CA ALA A 159 -5.72 -1.52 -18.59
C ALA A 159 -6.41 -2.68 -17.84
N LEU A 160 -7.35 -2.38 -16.94
CA LEU A 160 -8.15 -3.38 -16.23
C LEU A 160 -8.99 -4.25 -17.17
N LYS A 161 -9.59 -3.67 -18.21
CA LYS A 161 -10.32 -4.45 -19.23
C LYS A 161 -9.41 -5.44 -19.96
N THR A 162 -8.22 -5.01 -20.36
CA THR A 162 -7.25 -5.86 -21.05
C THR A 162 -6.71 -6.94 -20.10
N PHE A 163 -6.47 -6.57 -18.84
CA PHE A 163 -6.07 -7.49 -17.79
C PHE A 163 -7.12 -8.57 -17.53
N ARG A 164 -8.40 -8.22 -17.47
CA ARG A 164 -9.52 -9.19 -17.37
C ARG A 164 -9.48 -10.19 -18.52
N HIS A 165 -9.25 -9.74 -19.75
CA HIS A 165 -9.16 -10.67 -20.89
C HIS A 165 -7.97 -11.63 -20.78
N ALA A 166 -6.77 -11.12 -20.44
CA ALA A 166 -5.60 -11.96 -20.21
C ALA A 166 -5.82 -12.96 -19.07
N SER A 167 -6.55 -12.59 -18.02
CA SER A 167 -6.89 -13.48 -16.91
C SER A 167 -7.80 -14.64 -17.35
N GLU A 168 -8.72 -14.41 -18.29
CA GLU A 168 -9.57 -15.46 -18.86
C GLU A 168 -8.72 -16.45 -19.67
N VAL A 169 -7.82 -15.94 -20.50
CA VAL A 169 -6.87 -16.76 -21.29
C VAL A 169 -5.98 -17.61 -20.38
N TYR A 170 -5.40 -16.99 -19.34
CA TYR A 170 -4.56 -17.70 -18.37
C TYR A 170 -5.34 -18.79 -17.65
N LYS A 171 -6.55 -18.48 -17.17
CA LYS A 171 -7.40 -19.44 -16.47
C LYS A 171 -7.81 -20.62 -17.36
N ALA A 172 -8.15 -20.37 -18.62
CA ALA A 172 -8.47 -21.43 -19.58
C ALA A 172 -7.29 -22.39 -19.80
N LYS A 173 -6.06 -21.87 -19.76
CA LYS A 173 -4.83 -22.65 -19.97
C LYS A 173 -4.36 -23.41 -18.73
N HIS A 174 -4.44 -22.79 -17.55
CA HIS A 174 -3.84 -23.33 -16.31
C HIS A 174 -4.86 -23.86 -15.30
N ASP A 175 -6.15 -23.78 -15.63
CA ASP A 175 -7.28 -24.17 -14.78
C ASP A 175 -7.32 -23.47 -13.40
N LYS A 176 -6.66 -22.31 -13.29
CA LYS A 176 -6.62 -21.48 -12.08
C LYS A 176 -6.55 -19.99 -12.42
N PRO A 177 -7.18 -19.11 -11.64
CA PRO A 177 -7.11 -17.68 -11.87
C PRO A 177 -5.68 -17.16 -11.64
N MET A 178 -5.30 -16.11 -12.36
CA MET A 178 -4.09 -15.36 -12.05
C MET A 178 -4.30 -14.41 -10.86
N VAL A 179 -3.22 -13.81 -10.36
CA VAL A 179 -3.22 -12.90 -9.21
C VAL A 179 -2.63 -11.55 -9.58
N ILE A 180 -3.25 -10.48 -9.12
CA ILE A 180 -2.69 -9.13 -9.11
C ILE A 180 -2.47 -8.65 -7.69
N VAL A 181 -1.25 -8.20 -7.38
CA VAL A 181 -0.88 -7.62 -6.09
C VAL A 181 -0.79 -6.11 -6.28
N TYR A 182 -1.58 -5.37 -5.51
CA TYR A 182 -1.48 -3.92 -5.37
C TYR A 182 -0.74 -3.63 -4.06
N ASP A 183 0.55 -3.33 -4.15
CA ASP A 183 1.36 -2.95 -3.01
C ASP A 183 1.31 -1.43 -2.77
N ASN A 184 1.50 -1.00 -1.52
CA ASN A 184 1.49 0.40 -1.09
C ASN A 184 0.18 1.15 -1.37
N VAL A 185 -0.97 0.49 -1.21
CA VAL A 185 -2.28 1.12 -1.48
C VAL A 185 -2.64 2.23 -0.46
N SER A 186 -1.89 2.35 0.63
CA SER A 186 -1.99 3.46 1.58
C SER A 186 -1.79 4.83 0.92
N TYR A 187 -1.05 4.95 -0.19
CA TYR A 187 -0.96 6.23 -0.91
C TYR A 187 -2.30 6.66 -1.55
N LEU A 188 -3.17 5.70 -1.87
CA LEU A 188 -4.44 5.99 -2.53
C LEU A 188 -5.45 6.60 -1.56
N VAL A 189 -5.51 6.13 -0.32
CA VAL A 189 -6.55 6.56 0.64
C VAL A 189 -6.46 8.07 0.95
N HIS A 190 -5.24 8.62 1.00
CA HIS A 190 -5.01 10.04 1.30
C HIS A 190 -5.13 10.96 0.09
N LYS A 191 -4.58 10.53 -1.07
CA LYS A 191 -4.45 11.41 -2.24
C LYS A 191 -5.64 11.32 -3.18
N ASN A 192 -6.17 10.11 -3.38
CA ASN A 192 -7.32 9.88 -4.24
C ASN A 192 -8.05 8.57 -3.87
N PRO A 193 -8.86 8.59 -2.80
CA PRO A 193 -9.49 7.39 -2.28
C PRO A 193 -10.44 6.72 -3.29
N LYS A 194 -10.94 7.46 -4.29
CA LYS A 194 -11.78 6.91 -5.37
C LYS A 194 -11.05 5.85 -6.20
N ILE A 195 -9.72 5.93 -6.33
CA ILE A 195 -8.95 4.91 -7.05
C ILE A 195 -8.97 3.59 -6.27
N LEU A 196 -8.74 3.65 -4.96
CA LEU A 196 -8.86 2.47 -4.08
C LEU A 196 -10.26 1.86 -4.19
N ASP A 197 -11.29 2.73 -4.21
CA ASP A 197 -12.67 2.28 -4.35
C ASP A 197 -12.92 1.52 -5.67
N ILE A 198 -12.42 2.06 -6.79
CA ILE A 198 -12.53 1.44 -8.11
C ILE A 198 -11.81 0.09 -8.14
N LEU A 199 -10.60 0.01 -7.59
CA LEU A 199 -9.84 -1.24 -7.53
C LEU A 199 -10.54 -2.29 -6.67
N GLN A 200 -11.14 -1.89 -5.55
CA GLN A 200 -11.88 -2.79 -4.68
C GLN A 200 -13.18 -3.29 -5.34
N ASP A 201 -13.92 -2.41 -6.03
CA ASP A 201 -15.12 -2.81 -6.77
C ASP A 201 -14.75 -3.78 -7.90
N ASP A 202 -13.68 -3.49 -8.64
CA ASP A 202 -13.13 -4.35 -9.68
C ASP A 202 -12.71 -5.72 -9.12
N ALA A 203 -12.04 -5.75 -7.96
CA ALA A 203 -11.69 -6.99 -7.26
C ALA A 203 -12.93 -7.82 -6.87
N LYS A 204 -14.02 -7.17 -6.40
CA LYS A 204 -15.30 -7.85 -6.13
C LYS A 204 -15.89 -8.48 -7.40
N HIS A 205 -16.00 -7.72 -8.49
CA HIS A 205 -16.53 -8.25 -9.75
C HIS A 205 -15.69 -9.42 -10.27
N SER A 206 -14.36 -9.31 -10.18
CA SER A 206 -13.46 -10.39 -10.58
C SER A 206 -13.59 -11.63 -9.70
N ALA A 207 -13.84 -11.45 -8.40
CA ALA A 207 -14.10 -12.55 -7.47
C ALA A 207 -15.45 -13.24 -7.75
N ASP A 208 -16.49 -12.49 -8.11
CA ASP A 208 -17.79 -13.01 -8.55
C ASP A 208 -17.65 -13.84 -9.84
N ASP A 209 -16.99 -13.27 -10.85
CA ASP A 209 -16.78 -13.90 -12.16
C ASP A 209 -15.63 -14.94 -12.16
N ARG A 210 -14.86 -15.00 -11.06
CA ARG A 210 -13.66 -15.84 -10.86
C ARG A 210 -12.60 -15.64 -11.96
N LYS A 211 -12.33 -14.39 -12.37
CA LYS A 211 -11.38 -14.09 -13.46
C LYS A 211 -9.93 -14.05 -12.98
N TYR A 212 -9.65 -13.19 -12.02
CA TYR A 212 -8.40 -13.11 -11.27
C TYR A 212 -8.67 -12.80 -9.80
N ILE A 213 -7.65 -13.01 -8.97
CA ILE A 213 -7.68 -12.63 -7.55
C ILE A 213 -6.86 -11.36 -7.35
N ALA A 214 -7.41 -10.39 -6.61
CA ALA A 214 -6.68 -9.21 -6.19
C ALA A 214 -6.15 -9.40 -4.77
N VAL A 215 -4.95 -8.88 -4.52
CA VAL A 215 -4.33 -8.81 -3.18
C VAL A 215 -3.94 -7.36 -2.94
N PHE A 216 -4.50 -6.75 -1.92
CA PHE A 216 -4.16 -5.40 -1.50
C PHE A 216 -3.16 -5.48 -0.34
N VAL A 217 -2.08 -4.72 -0.40
CA VAL A 217 -1.09 -4.62 0.69
C VAL A 217 -1.05 -3.18 1.19
N CYS A 218 -1.41 -2.98 2.47
CA CYS A 218 -1.51 -1.65 3.06
C CYS A 218 -0.78 -1.56 4.40
N SER A 219 -0.27 -0.35 4.70
CA SER A 219 0.53 -0.08 5.90
C SER A 219 -0.20 0.73 6.99
N GLU A 220 -1.48 1.05 6.78
CA GLU A 220 -2.22 2.01 7.58
C GLU A 220 -3.64 1.53 7.86
N GLY A 221 -4.16 1.81 9.05
CA GLY A 221 -5.49 1.39 9.49
C GLY A 221 -6.66 2.07 8.76
N SER A 222 -6.44 3.23 8.15
CA SER A 222 -7.44 3.95 7.35
C SER A 222 -7.86 3.17 6.10
N VAL A 223 -6.98 2.31 5.56
CA VAL A 223 -7.28 1.48 4.38
C VAL A 223 -8.30 0.39 4.68
N PRO A 224 -8.07 -0.55 5.63
CA PRO A 224 -9.06 -1.56 5.98
C PRO A 224 -10.37 -0.92 6.45
N GLN A 225 -10.31 0.14 7.26
CA GLN A 225 -11.50 0.89 7.70
C GLN A 225 -12.35 1.35 6.51
N ARG A 226 -11.72 1.96 5.50
CA ARG A 226 -12.43 2.45 4.33
C ARG A 226 -13.02 1.28 3.54
N MET A 227 -12.21 0.26 3.30
CA MET A 227 -12.62 -0.90 2.51
C MET A 227 -13.80 -1.65 3.16
N GLU A 228 -13.80 -1.77 4.49
CA GLU A 228 -14.86 -2.40 5.30
C GLU A 228 -16.20 -1.67 5.19
N SER A 229 -16.18 -0.34 5.11
CA SER A 229 -17.39 0.48 4.93
C SER A 229 -18.14 0.25 3.61
N ARG A 230 -17.52 -0.45 2.64
CA ARG A 230 -18.04 -0.61 1.29
C ARG A 230 -18.63 -1.99 1.06
N SER A 231 -19.67 -2.07 0.23
CA SER A 231 -20.32 -3.34 -0.13
C SER A 231 -19.36 -4.34 -0.81
N ALA A 232 -18.26 -3.85 -1.37
CA ALA A 232 -17.21 -4.67 -1.94
C ALA A 232 -16.51 -5.56 -0.90
N TRP A 233 -16.50 -5.15 0.38
CA TRP A 233 -15.96 -5.94 1.48
C TRP A 233 -16.56 -7.33 1.64
N SER A 234 -17.79 -7.54 1.18
CA SER A 234 -18.43 -8.88 1.15
C SER A 234 -17.63 -9.95 0.40
N ARG A 235 -16.70 -9.54 -0.48
CA ARG A 235 -15.77 -10.43 -1.20
C ARG A 235 -14.34 -10.38 -0.67
N ALA A 236 -14.06 -9.66 0.42
CA ALA A 236 -12.79 -9.75 1.10
C ALA A 236 -12.67 -11.09 1.83
N LYS A 237 -11.47 -11.69 1.81
CA LYS A 237 -11.16 -12.84 2.65
C LYS A 237 -11.08 -12.40 4.11
N THR A 238 -11.86 -13.07 4.95
CA THR A 238 -11.77 -12.99 6.41
C THR A 238 -11.26 -14.30 7.03
N PRO A 239 -10.47 -14.24 8.12
CA PRO A 239 -9.84 -13.03 8.68
C PRO A 239 -8.82 -12.42 7.72
N VAL A 240 -8.58 -11.11 7.86
CA VAL A 240 -7.55 -10.36 7.13
C VAL A 240 -6.17 -10.90 7.54
N MET A 241 -5.22 -10.96 6.60
CA MET A 241 -3.86 -11.36 6.94
C MET A 241 -3.11 -10.16 7.53
N GLU A 242 -2.77 -10.20 8.82
CA GLU A 242 -1.92 -9.19 9.44
C GLU A 242 -0.46 -9.65 9.53
N ILE A 243 0.46 -8.74 9.19
CA ILE A 243 1.90 -8.91 9.34
C ILE A 243 2.39 -7.83 10.30
N GLY A 244 2.45 -8.19 11.58
CA GLY A 244 2.94 -7.33 12.64
C GLY A 244 4.46 -7.38 12.82
N ASP A 245 4.87 -6.78 13.93
CA ASP A 245 6.24 -6.74 14.44
C ASP A 245 6.87 -8.13 14.58
N LEU A 246 8.20 -8.15 14.64
CA LEU A 246 8.96 -9.34 15.01
C LEU A 246 8.67 -9.71 16.46
N SER A 247 8.73 -11.02 16.76
CA SER A 247 8.71 -11.47 18.15
C SER A 247 9.92 -10.94 18.91
N LYS A 248 9.88 -11.01 20.24
CA LYS A 248 11.04 -10.65 21.06
C LYS A 248 12.25 -11.50 20.67
N GLU A 249 12.05 -12.80 20.51
CA GLU A 249 13.10 -13.75 20.14
C GLU A 249 13.69 -13.42 18.77
N GLU A 250 12.85 -13.18 17.76
CA GLU A 250 13.28 -12.78 16.41
C GLU A 250 14.07 -11.45 16.44
N SER A 251 13.62 -10.49 17.25
CA SER A 251 14.25 -9.17 17.40
C SER A 251 15.61 -9.25 18.07
N MET A 252 15.70 -10.01 19.17
CA MET A 252 16.95 -10.24 19.90
C MET A 252 17.94 -10.99 19.01
N GLU A 253 17.49 -12.02 18.29
CA GLU A 253 18.32 -12.75 17.34
C GLU A 253 18.86 -11.85 16.23
N TYR A 254 18.01 -11.00 15.64
CA TYR A 254 18.44 -10.02 14.65
C TYR A 254 19.52 -9.08 15.19
N LEU A 255 19.27 -8.44 16.34
CA LEU A 255 20.22 -7.48 16.91
C LEU A 255 21.55 -8.12 17.35
N ILE A 256 21.51 -9.34 17.91
CA ILE A 256 22.72 -10.04 18.38
C ILE A 256 23.47 -10.67 17.21
N LYS A 257 22.82 -11.51 16.41
CA LYS A 257 23.52 -12.33 15.40
C LYS A 257 23.80 -11.57 14.11
N LYS A 258 22.85 -10.77 13.63
CA LYS A 258 22.99 -10.03 12.37
C LYS A 258 23.70 -8.70 12.58
N ARG A 259 23.28 -7.95 13.60
CA ARG A 259 23.81 -6.60 13.90
C ARG A 259 25.01 -6.60 14.84
N LYS A 260 25.35 -7.75 15.46
CA LYS A 260 26.54 -7.94 16.31
C LYS A 260 26.59 -7.00 17.53
N ILE A 261 25.42 -6.66 18.07
CA ILE A 261 25.30 -5.83 19.28
C ILE A 261 25.31 -6.74 20.52
N LYS A 262 25.93 -6.27 21.61
CA LYS A 262 26.01 -7.02 22.88
C LYS A 262 24.63 -7.14 23.53
N GLU A 263 24.33 -8.30 24.12
CA GLU A 263 23.02 -8.64 24.68
C GLU A 263 22.48 -7.61 25.70
N VAL A 264 23.36 -7.04 26.54
CA VAL A 264 23.00 -6.01 27.53
C VAL A 264 22.41 -4.76 26.85
N ASP A 265 22.98 -4.36 25.72
CA ASP A 265 22.53 -3.18 24.98
C ASP A 265 21.30 -3.49 24.13
N VAL A 266 21.22 -4.71 23.57
CA VAL A 266 20.08 -5.18 22.77
C VAL A 266 18.77 -5.08 23.53
N LYS A 267 18.75 -5.46 24.82
CA LYS A 267 17.52 -5.38 25.63
C LYS A 267 17.00 -3.94 25.72
N LYS A 268 17.89 -2.97 25.95
CA LYS A 268 17.51 -1.54 26.03
C LYS A 268 16.95 -1.02 24.71
N LEU A 269 17.55 -1.41 23.59
CA LEU A 269 17.07 -1.04 22.26
C LEU A 269 15.69 -1.66 21.98
N PHE A 270 15.50 -2.95 22.29
CA PHE A 270 14.22 -3.61 22.12
C PHE A 270 13.12 -3.00 23.00
N ASP A 271 13.41 -2.70 24.28
CA ASP A 271 12.43 -2.10 25.19
C ASP A 271 11.97 -0.70 24.70
N LEU A 272 12.81 0.02 23.95
CA LEU A 272 12.53 1.34 23.36
C LEU A 272 11.66 1.26 22.09
N VAL A 273 11.97 0.36 21.14
CA VAL A 273 11.32 0.34 19.81
C VAL A 273 10.51 -0.91 19.50
N GLY A 274 10.56 -1.92 20.36
CA GLY A 274 9.86 -3.19 20.16
C GLY A 274 10.39 -3.98 18.97
N GLY A 275 9.49 -4.74 18.32
CA GLY A 275 9.82 -5.64 17.22
C GLY A 275 9.75 -5.02 15.82
N ARG A 276 9.54 -3.71 15.71
CA ARG A 276 9.40 -3.02 14.42
C ARG A 276 10.73 -3.02 13.67
N ILE A 277 10.87 -3.85 12.63
CA ILE A 277 12.18 -4.08 11.97
C ILE A 277 12.84 -2.80 11.44
N ILE A 278 12.08 -1.84 10.91
CA ILE A 278 12.67 -0.57 10.45
C ILE A 278 13.19 0.30 11.61
N GLU A 279 12.53 0.27 12.77
CA GLU A 279 12.99 0.99 13.96
C GLU A 279 14.18 0.28 14.59
N LEU A 280 14.13 -1.05 14.71
CA LEU A 280 15.25 -1.88 15.14
C LEU A 280 16.50 -1.63 14.30
N LYS A 281 16.35 -1.58 12.97
CA LYS A 281 17.43 -1.22 12.04
C LYS A 281 17.98 0.17 12.34
N THR A 282 17.10 1.17 12.47
CA THR A 282 17.50 2.56 12.70
C THR A 282 18.29 2.70 14.00
N VAL A 283 17.76 2.19 15.12
CA VAL A 283 18.45 2.30 16.41
C VAL A 283 19.74 1.49 16.44
N ALA A 284 19.79 0.34 15.76
CA ALA A 284 21.03 -0.43 15.62
C ALA A 284 22.07 0.30 14.77
N ASP A 285 21.68 0.93 13.65
CA ASP A 285 22.56 1.75 12.80
C ASP A 285 23.17 2.90 13.61
N ASP A 286 22.38 3.61 14.42
CA ASP A 286 22.87 4.75 15.20
C ASP A 286 23.72 4.32 16.40
N PHE A 287 23.35 3.23 17.07
CA PHE A 287 24.15 2.66 18.15
C PHE A 287 25.53 2.16 17.64
N LEU A 288 25.58 1.49 16.49
CA LEU A 288 26.83 1.01 15.89
C LEU A 288 27.74 2.15 15.39
N LYS A 289 27.22 3.35 15.16
CA LYS A 289 28.02 4.56 14.92
C LYS A 289 28.65 5.14 16.18
N GLY A 290 28.45 4.51 17.35
CA GLY A 290 28.99 4.93 18.63
C GLY A 290 28.14 5.97 19.36
N GLN A 291 26.87 6.15 18.98
CA GLN A 291 25.98 7.02 19.75
C GLN A 291 25.60 6.35 21.07
N GLU A 292 25.59 7.14 22.15
CA GLU A 292 25.08 6.69 23.44
C GLU A 292 23.58 6.42 23.38
N PHE A 293 23.12 5.45 24.17
CA PHE A 293 21.71 5.03 24.21
C PHE A 293 20.75 6.20 24.47
N GLU A 294 21.07 7.11 25.39
CA GLU A 294 20.22 8.27 25.71
C GLU A 294 20.06 9.22 24.51
N VAL A 295 21.09 9.35 23.68
CA VAL A 295 21.02 10.16 22.45
C VAL A 295 20.09 9.49 21.43
N VAL A 296 20.25 8.18 21.21
CA VAL A 296 19.38 7.40 20.32
C VAL A 296 17.93 7.44 20.80
N LYS A 297 17.71 7.24 22.10
CA LYS A 297 16.40 7.34 22.75
C LYS A 297 15.74 8.69 22.48
N LYS A 298 16.46 9.79 22.73
CA LYS A 298 15.96 11.14 22.46
C LYS A 298 15.61 11.34 20.98
N GLN A 299 16.39 10.81 20.05
CA GLN A 299 16.08 10.90 18.61
C GLN A 299 14.80 10.15 18.23
N VAL A 300 14.60 8.94 18.78
CA VAL A 300 13.36 8.16 18.59
C VAL A 300 12.16 8.94 19.13
N LEU A 301 12.23 9.43 20.37
CA LEU A 301 11.14 10.18 21.00
C LEU A 301 10.84 11.50 20.28
N ASN A 302 11.86 12.22 19.81
CA ASN A 302 11.66 13.44 19.00
C ASN A 302 10.95 13.15 17.67
N LYS A 303 11.20 11.97 17.06
CA LYS A 303 10.49 11.56 15.84
C LYS A 303 9.02 11.29 16.14
N VAL A 304 8.73 10.61 17.25
CA VAL A 304 7.37 10.35 17.71
C VAL A 304 6.65 11.67 18.04
N GLU A 305 7.29 12.59 18.76
CA GLU A 305 6.72 13.92 19.07
C GLU A 305 6.33 14.66 17.79
N LYS A 306 7.18 14.64 16.76
CA LYS A 306 6.86 15.25 15.46
C LYS A 306 5.62 14.63 14.84
N THR A 307 5.46 13.30 14.92
CA THR A 307 4.25 12.62 14.46
C THR A 307 3.01 13.07 15.25
N PHE A 308 3.09 13.13 16.58
CA PHE A 308 2.01 13.67 17.43
C PHE A 308 1.64 15.11 17.07
N ARG A 309 2.65 15.95 16.78
CA ARG A 309 2.45 17.34 16.37
C ARG A 309 1.75 17.44 15.01
N SER A 310 2.21 16.67 14.02
CA SER A 310 1.58 16.61 12.69
C SER A 310 0.17 16.02 12.73
N ALA A 311 -0.11 15.15 13.70
CA ALA A 311 -1.43 14.60 13.97
C ALA A 311 -2.35 15.54 14.76
N GLU A 312 -1.85 16.70 15.21
CA GLU A 312 -2.57 17.62 16.09
C GLU A 312 -3.07 16.97 17.41
N LEU A 313 -2.28 16.03 17.94
CA LEU A 313 -2.55 15.28 19.18
C LEU A 313 -1.77 15.82 20.39
N LEU A 314 -1.13 16.98 20.26
CA LEU A 314 -0.47 17.73 21.35
C LEU A 314 -1.35 18.89 21.82
N PRO A 315 -1.09 19.49 23.00
CA PRO A 315 -1.89 20.60 23.51
C PRO A 315 -2.13 21.70 22.47
N ASN A 316 -3.37 22.19 22.39
CA ASN A 316 -3.89 23.13 21.38
C ASN A 316 -4.08 22.57 19.96
N GLY A 317 -3.81 21.29 19.72
CA GLY A 317 -4.14 20.63 18.45
C GLY A 317 -5.63 20.24 18.36
N LEU A 318 -6.15 20.15 17.13
CA LEU A 318 -7.55 19.81 16.86
C LEU A 318 -8.00 18.49 17.51
N TYR A 319 -7.13 17.49 17.52
CA TYR A 319 -7.44 16.14 18.00
C TYR A 319 -6.96 15.88 19.43
N TYR A 320 -6.41 16.88 20.13
CA TYR A 320 -5.79 16.70 21.44
C TYR A 320 -6.71 16.06 22.49
N GLU A 321 -7.92 16.60 22.71
CA GLU A 321 -8.84 16.08 23.74
C GLU A 321 -9.33 14.66 23.41
N VAL A 322 -9.59 14.39 22.13
CA VAL A 322 -9.97 13.06 21.64
C VAL A 322 -8.81 12.07 21.82
N GLY A 323 -7.62 12.44 21.36
CA GLY A 323 -6.40 11.66 21.49
C GLY A 323 -6.05 11.35 22.93
N LYS A 324 -6.14 12.35 23.81
CA LYS A 324 -5.94 12.21 25.25
C LYS A 324 -6.89 11.17 25.85
N SER A 325 -8.16 11.21 25.48
CA SER A 325 -9.15 10.25 25.97
C SER A 325 -8.87 8.83 25.49
N ILE A 326 -8.56 8.66 24.19
CA ILE A 326 -8.17 7.37 23.61
C ILE A 326 -6.92 6.81 24.30
N ILE A 327 -5.90 7.64 24.52
CA ILE A 327 -4.67 7.27 25.23
C ILE A 327 -4.98 6.83 26.66
N GLY A 328 -5.85 7.55 27.35
CA GLY A 328 -6.31 7.19 28.69
C GLY A 328 -6.95 5.79 28.73
N ASP A 329 -7.82 5.48 27.77
CA ASP A 329 -8.48 4.17 27.67
C ASP A 329 -7.51 3.03 27.30
N LEU A 330 -6.54 3.30 26.42
CA LEU A 330 -5.50 2.34 26.05
C LEU A 330 -4.57 2.04 27.23
N LEU A 331 -4.29 3.03 28.09
CA LEU A 331 -3.41 2.88 29.25
C LEU A 331 -4.13 2.54 30.55
N ASN A 332 -5.46 2.42 30.52
CA ASN A 332 -6.25 2.07 31.69
C ASN A 332 -5.73 0.75 32.30
N SER A 333 -5.48 0.71 33.60
CA SER A 333 -4.89 -0.45 34.28
C SER A 333 -5.75 -1.72 34.19
N ASN A 334 -7.04 -1.58 33.90
CA ASN A 334 -7.95 -2.69 33.63
C ASN A 334 -7.78 -3.26 32.20
N ASN A 335 -7.12 -2.52 31.31
CA ASN A 335 -6.82 -2.89 29.93
C ASN A 335 -5.41 -3.49 29.82
N LYS A 336 -5.26 -4.75 30.25
CA LYS A 336 -3.95 -5.42 30.27
C LYS A 336 -3.28 -5.56 28.90
N SER A 337 -4.04 -5.55 27.80
CA SER A 337 -3.51 -5.67 26.45
C SER A 337 -3.16 -4.32 25.79
N ASN A 338 -3.56 -3.19 26.38
CA ASN A 338 -3.55 -1.87 25.71
C ASN A 338 -4.26 -1.91 24.35
N GLU A 339 -5.36 -2.66 24.29
CA GLU A 339 -6.20 -2.79 23.10
C GLU A 339 -7.57 -2.16 23.40
N LEU A 340 -8.06 -1.32 22.49
CA LEU A 340 -9.41 -0.76 22.55
C LEU A 340 -10.25 -1.43 21.46
N SER A 341 -11.51 -1.79 21.73
CA SER A 341 -12.35 -2.31 20.65
C SER A 341 -12.53 -1.23 19.57
N PHE A 342 -12.57 -1.60 18.29
CA PHE A 342 -12.76 -0.61 17.23
C PHE A 342 -14.10 0.14 17.38
N LEU A 343 -15.12 -0.53 17.93
CA LEU A 343 -16.40 0.10 18.25
C LEU A 343 -16.25 1.22 19.29
N ASP A 344 -15.47 0.99 20.35
CA ASP A 344 -15.22 2.00 21.38
C ASP A 344 -14.35 3.13 20.83
N PHE A 345 -13.33 2.80 20.03
CA PHE A 345 -12.53 3.81 19.32
C PHE A 345 -13.42 4.69 18.41
N ASN A 346 -14.36 4.12 17.68
CA ASN A 346 -15.24 4.85 16.78
C ASN A 346 -16.16 5.85 17.51
N LYS A 347 -16.54 5.58 18.78
CA LYS A 347 -17.40 6.49 19.57
C LYS A 347 -16.76 7.85 19.84
N TYR A 348 -15.45 7.96 19.71
CA TYR A 348 -14.72 9.23 19.86
C TYR A 348 -14.93 10.20 18.69
N PHE A 349 -15.52 9.75 17.58
CA PHE A 349 -15.62 10.53 16.36
C PHE A 349 -17.08 10.70 15.93
N ASP A 350 -17.47 11.94 15.64
CA ASP A 350 -18.77 12.30 15.07
C ASP A 350 -18.83 12.06 13.55
N LYS A 351 -17.65 11.99 12.90
CA LYS A 351 -17.49 11.90 11.46
C LYS A 351 -16.42 10.91 11.08
N THR A 352 -16.67 10.16 10.01
CA THR A 352 -15.75 9.14 9.49
C THR A 352 -14.44 9.75 8.98
N GLU A 353 -14.50 10.98 8.46
CA GLU A 353 -13.32 11.71 7.97
C GLU A 353 -12.30 11.94 9.09
N LYS A 354 -12.77 12.41 10.26
CA LYS A 354 -11.90 12.66 11.42
C LYS A 354 -11.27 11.39 11.96
N LEU A 355 -12.05 10.31 12.01
CA LEU A 355 -11.55 8.98 12.39
C LEU A 355 -10.41 8.56 11.46
N ASN A 356 -10.59 8.76 10.15
CA ASN A 356 -9.61 8.39 9.14
C ASN A 356 -8.36 9.27 9.17
N GLU A 357 -8.49 10.55 9.49
CA GLU A 357 -7.35 11.44 9.73
C GLU A 357 -6.53 10.97 10.93
N VAL A 358 -7.18 10.62 12.05
CA VAL A 358 -6.49 10.12 13.25
C VAL A 358 -5.84 8.75 13.01
N LEU A 359 -6.52 7.80 12.36
CA LEU A 359 -5.89 6.52 11.97
C LEU A 359 -4.76 6.71 10.96
N GLY A 360 -4.91 7.65 10.02
CA GLY A 360 -3.90 8.00 9.03
C GLY A 360 -2.65 8.66 9.60
N SER A 361 -2.75 9.21 10.82
CA SER A 361 -1.62 9.86 11.51
C SER A 361 -0.55 8.88 12.01
N ASN A 362 -0.85 7.58 12.02
CA ASN A 362 0.05 6.52 12.50
C ASN A 362 0.50 6.67 13.96
N ILE A 363 -0.34 7.25 14.82
CA ILE A 363 -0.20 7.16 16.29
C ILE A 363 -0.94 5.94 16.84
N PHE A 364 -2.09 5.62 16.25
CA PHE A 364 -2.88 4.44 16.55
C PHE A 364 -2.87 3.47 15.37
N SER A 365 -2.99 2.17 15.64
CA SER A 365 -3.12 1.13 14.61
C SER A 365 -4.46 0.42 14.75
N TYR A 366 -5.14 0.20 13.61
CA TYR A 366 -6.35 -0.62 13.56
C TYR A 366 -5.99 -2.03 13.07
N HIS A 367 -6.37 -3.03 13.87
CA HIS A 367 -6.16 -4.46 13.62
C HIS A 367 -7.47 -5.12 13.18
N PRO A 368 -7.79 -5.16 11.87
CA PRO A 368 -9.04 -5.73 11.37
C PRO A 368 -9.23 -7.23 11.67
N GLU A 369 -8.16 -8.00 11.89
CA GLU A 369 -8.27 -9.42 12.27
C GLU A 369 -8.93 -9.59 13.64
N LYS A 370 -8.61 -8.70 14.59
CA LYS A 370 -9.12 -8.71 15.97
C LYS A 370 -10.24 -7.70 16.22
N ASN A 371 -10.44 -6.77 15.28
CA ASN A 371 -11.32 -5.61 15.42
C ASN A 371 -10.97 -4.73 16.64
N VAL A 372 -9.68 -4.45 16.83
CA VAL A 372 -9.16 -3.63 17.94
C VAL A 372 -8.23 -2.53 17.45
N VAL A 373 -8.00 -1.53 18.29
CA VAL A 373 -7.07 -0.43 18.10
C VAL A 373 -6.00 -0.46 19.19
N THR A 374 -4.75 -0.21 18.81
CA THR A 374 -3.60 -0.16 19.72
C THR A 374 -2.76 1.10 19.45
N PHE A 375 -1.70 1.30 20.24
CA PHE A 375 -0.61 2.18 19.82
C PHE A 375 0.09 1.63 18.58
N GLN A 376 0.45 2.51 17.65
CA GLN A 376 1.05 2.11 16.39
C GLN A 376 2.42 1.40 16.55
N SER A 377 3.14 1.69 17.63
CA SER A 377 4.44 1.08 17.92
C SER A 377 4.79 1.20 19.41
N GLN A 378 5.80 0.43 19.82
CA GLN A 378 6.38 0.53 21.16
C GLN A 378 7.00 1.91 21.41
N SER A 379 7.62 2.54 20.40
CA SER A 379 8.20 3.88 20.55
C SER A 379 7.13 4.95 20.82
N VAL A 380 5.95 4.84 20.19
CA VAL A 380 4.77 5.66 20.54
C VAL A 380 4.37 5.45 22.00
N LYS A 381 4.29 4.19 22.45
CA LYS A 381 3.94 3.87 23.84
C LYS A 381 4.96 4.44 24.83
N CYS A 382 6.26 4.30 24.55
CA CYS A 382 7.33 4.87 25.37
C CYS A 382 7.22 6.40 25.48
N TYR A 383 6.97 7.09 24.35
CA TYR A 383 6.79 8.54 24.33
C TYR A 383 5.62 8.98 25.22
N VAL A 384 4.48 8.30 25.14
CA VAL A 384 3.31 8.62 25.97
C VAL A 384 3.60 8.41 27.45
N HIS A 385 4.30 7.34 27.82
CA HIS A 385 4.68 7.11 29.22
C HIS A 385 5.64 8.18 29.76
N GLU A 386 6.62 8.62 28.97
CA GLU A 386 7.57 9.66 29.39
C GLU A 386 6.95 11.06 29.44
N ASN A 387 5.83 11.26 28.73
CA ASN A 387 5.11 12.52 28.67
C ASN A 387 3.71 12.40 29.25
N ALA A 388 3.53 11.53 30.26
CA ALA A 388 2.21 11.20 30.78
C ALA A 388 1.47 12.40 31.39
N ASP A 389 2.20 13.42 31.86
CA ASP A 389 1.64 14.69 32.34
C ASP A 389 0.86 15.42 31.25
N ILE A 390 1.34 15.37 30.00
CA ILE A 390 0.67 15.95 28.83
C ILE A 390 -0.67 15.27 28.60
N PHE A 391 -0.73 13.95 28.77
CA PHE A 391 -1.92 13.16 28.50
C PHE A 391 -2.79 12.92 29.75
N SER A 392 -2.39 13.47 30.90
CA SER A 392 -3.06 13.31 32.21
C SER A 392 -3.47 11.87 32.53
N VAL A 393 -2.59 10.91 32.22
CA VAL A 393 -2.86 9.47 32.46
C VAL A 393 -2.79 9.22 33.98
N PRO A 394 -3.87 8.75 34.63
CA PRO A 394 -3.83 8.50 36.07
C PRO A 394 -2.82 7.38 36.41
N GLY A 395 -1.82 7.68 37.25
CA GLY A 395 -0.95 6.68 37.88
C GLY A 395 0.43 6.42 37.26
N SER A 396 0.90 7.23 36.32
CA SER A 396 2.19 7.06 35.62
C SER A 396 3.44 7.57 36.36
N HIS A 397 3.43 7.67 37.69
CA HIS A 397 4.69 7.75 38.45
C HIS A 397 5.36 6.38 38.49
N ILE A 398 5.84 5.89 37.35
CA ILE A 398 6.83 4.81 37.33
C ILE A 398 8.12 5.42 37.84
N LYS A 399 8.38 5.28 39.14
CA LYS A 399 9.74 5.43 39.67
C LYS A 399 10.60 4.40 38.94
N ILE A 400 11.45 4.86 38.03
CA ILE A 400 12.60 4.09 37.59
C ILE A 400 13.38 3.78 38.87
N ILE A 401 13.39 2.51 39.25
CA ILE A 401 14.21 2.05 40.36
C ILE A 401 15.65 2.17 39.86
N GLU A 402 16.34 3.23 40.26
CA GLU A 402 17.80 3.23 40.28
C GLU A 402 18.23 2.13 41.26
N VAL A 403 18.72 1.03 40.71
CA VAL A 403 19.43 0.01 41.49
C VAL A 403 20.85 0.56 41.66
N ASN A 404 21.13 1.05 42.88
CA ASN A 404 22.48 1.34 43.34
C ASN A 404 23.35 0.08 43.38
#